data_AF-A0A4D6X832-F1
#
_entry.id   AF-A0A4D6X832-F1
#
_cell.length_a   1.000
_cell.length_b   1.000
_cell.length_c   1.000
_cell.angle_alpha   90.00
_cell.angle_beta   90.00
_cell.angle_gamma   90.00
#
_symmetry.space_group_name_H-M   'P 1'
#
loop_
_entity.id
_entity.type
_entity.pdbx_description
1 polymer ?
#
loop_
_entity_poly.entity_id
_entity_poly.type
_entity_poly.pdbx_seq_one_letter_code
_entity_poly.pdbx_strand_id
1 'polypeptide(L)' 'MTSRLNPDDQRRVDEYLRTPQHQVERRPFRPLLLLVLVVVVTIVLGLVSRLLGGLVL' A
#
# COMPACT_ATOMS: atom_id res chain seq x y z
N MET A 1 -28.49 -1.51 -6.61
CA MET A 1 -27.18 -1.79 -7.24
C MET A 1 -27.22 -3.17 -7.89
N THR A 2 -27.40 -3.20 -9.20
CA THR A 2 -27.01 -4.29 -10.12
C THR A 2 -27.36 -3.78 -11.51
N SER A 3 -26.50 -2.93 -12.07
CA SER A 3 -26.47 -2.82 -13.52
C SER A 3 -25.80 -4.12 -13.98
N ARG A 4 -26.59 -5.15 -14.26
CA ARG A 4 -26.07 -6.32 -14.97
C ARG A 4 -25.62 -5.78 -16.32
N LEU A 5 -24.30 -5.76 -16.52
CA LEU A 5 -23.75 -5.57 -17.86
C LEU A 5 -24.44 -6.56 -18.80
N ASN A 6 -24.71 -6.12 -20.02
CA ASN A 6 -25.15 -7.01 -21.07
C ASN A 6 -24.18 -8.21 -21.11
N PRO A 7 -24.64 -9.46 -21.27
CA PRO A 7 -23.78 -10.64 -21.33
C PRO A 7 -22.54 -10.47 -22.22
N ASP A 8 -22.64 -9.75 -23.34
CA ASP A 8 -21.50 -9.50 -24.22
C ASP A 8 -20.48 -8.52 -23.63
N ASP A 9 -20.95 -7.47 -22.94
CA ASP A 9 -20.07 -6.53 -22.25
C ASP A 9 -19.38 -7.20 -21.05
N GLN A 10 -20.09 -8.07 -20.34
CA GLN A 10 -19.51 -8.85 -19.25
C GLN A 10 -18.39 -9.78 -19.76
N ARG A 11 -18.59 -10.45 -20.91
CA ARG A 11 -17.56 -11.29 -21.53
C ARG A 11 -16.30 -10.50 -21.88
N ARG A 12 -16.46 -9.30 -22.45
CA ARG A 12 -15.32 -8.42 -22.78
C ARG A 12 -14.54 -8.00 -21.53
N VAL A 13 -15.24 -7.70 -20.44
CA VAL A 13 -14.61 -7.38 -19.15
C VAL A 13 -13.87 -8.59 -18.60
N ASP A 14 -14.47 -9.77 -18.63
CA ASP A 14 -13.85 -11.00 -18.13
C ASP A 14 -12.59 -11.38 -18.94
N GLU A 15 -12.64 -11.25 -20.27
CA GLU A 15 -11.46 -11.43 -21.14
C GLU A 15 -10.36 -10.43 -20.81
N TYR A 16 -10.72 -9.15 -20.64
CA TYR A 16 -9.77 -8.12 -20.28
C TYR A 16 -9.10 -8.40 -18.92
N LEU A 17 -9.87 -8.77 -17.89
CA LEU A 17 -9.35 -9.08 -16.55
C LEU A 17 -8.49 -10.36 -16.51
N ARG A 18 -8.67 -11.29 -17.46
CA ARG A 18 -7.82 -12.49 -17.61
C ARG A 18 -6.45 -12.20 -18.22
N THR A 19 -6.22 -11.01 -18.77
CA THR A 19 -4.94 -10.63 -19.36
C THR A 19 -3.80 -10.79 -18.33
N PRO A 20 -2.61 -11.31 -18.70
CA PRO A 20 -1.51 -11.60 -17.77
C PRO A 20 -1.12 -10.43 -16.86
N GLN A 21 -1.22 -9.20 -17.37
CA GLN A 21 -0.94 -7.96 -16.62
C GLN A 21 -1.84 -7.74 -15.39
N HIS A 22 -3.03 -8.35 -15.36
CA HIS A 22 -4.01 -8.23 -14.27
C HIS A 22 -3.99 -9.43 -13.32
N GLN A 23 -3.26 -10.50 -13.64
CA GLN A 23 -3.10 -11.68 -12.79
C GLN A 23 -1.93 -11.58 -11.80
N VAL A 24 -1.38 -10.39 -11.60
CA VAL A 24 -0.28 -10.17 -10.65
C VAL A 24 -0.82 -10.38 -9.23
N GLU A 25 -0.27 -11.35 -8.50
CA GLU A 25 -0.52 -11.52 -7.07
C GLU A 25 -0.09 -10.26 -6.32
N ARG A 26 -1.08 -9.44 -5.97
CA ARG A 26 -0.86 -8.26 -5.14
C ARG A 26 -0.76 -8.74 -3.70
N ARG A 27 0.41 -8.58 -3.09
CA ARG A 27 0.54 -8.78 -1.65
C ARG A 27 -0.50 -7.92 -0.94
N PRO A 28 -1.23 -8.45 0.04
CA PRO A 28 -2.22 -7.67 0.76
C PRO A 28 -1.53 -6.47 1.41
N PHE A 29 -2.12 -5.29 1.23
CA PHE A 29 -1.63 -4.08 1.85
C PHE A 29 -1.78 -4.21 3.38
N ARG A 30 -0.67 -4.02 4.11
CA ARG A 30 -0.62 -4.14 5.57
C ARG A 30 -0.49 -2.75 6.21
N PRO A 31 -1.60 -2.01 6.43
CA PRO A 31 -1.55 -0.62 6.87
C PRO A 31 -0.87 -0.44 8.23
N LEU A 32 -1.06 -1.40 9.14
CA LEU A 32 -0.43 -1.36 10.47
C LEU A 32 1.10 -1.43 10.40
N LEU A 33 1.65 -2.20 9.46
CA LEU A 33 3.10 -2.29 9.29
C LEU A 33 3.69 -0.95 8.86
N LEU A 34 3.04 -0.27 7.91
CA LEU A 34 3.44 1.07 7.48
C LEU A 34 3.36 2.08 8.62
N LEU A 35 2.27 2.04 9.40
CA LEU A 35 2.10 2.93 10.56
C LEU A 35 3.25 2.73 11.58
N VAL A 36 3.53 1.48 11.96
CA VAL A 36 4.62 1.15 12.90
C VAL A 36 5.96 1.62 12.36
N LEU A 37 6.24 1.39 11.08
CA LEU A 37 7.49 1.81 10.45
C LEU A 37 7.68 3.33 10.55
N VAL A 38 6.64 4.11 10.22
CA VAL A 38 6.68 5.57 10.29
C VAL A 38 6.94 6.01 11.74
N VAL A 39 6.20 5.49 12.71
CA VAL A 39 6.38 5.83 14.13
C VAL A 39 7.81 5.53 14.59
N VAL A 40 8.35 4.34 14.28
CA VAL A 40 9.71 3.94 14.67
C VAL A 40 10.75 4.88 14.08
N VAL A 41 10.68 5.15 12.77
CA VAL A 41 11.63 6.06 12.09
C VAL A 41 11.59 7.44 12.74
N THR A 42 10.40 7.96 13.01
CA THR A 42 10.23 9.30 13.58
C THR A 42 10.81 9.38 15.00
N ILE A 43 10.58 8.34 15.83
CA ILE A 43 11.16 8.25 17.17
C ILE A 43 12.69 8.19 17.10
N VAL A 44 13.25 7.35 16.22
CA VAL A 44 14.70 7.21 16.06
C VAL A 44 15.35 8.54 15.66
N LEU A 45 14.81 9.22 14.64
CA LEU A 45 15.31 10.53 14.24
C LEU A 45 15.22 11.55 15.38
N GLY A 46 14.13 11.54 16.13
CA GLY A 46 13.95 12.41 17.29
C GLY A 46 14.98 12.15 18.41
N LEU A 47 15.28 10.87 18.69
CA LEU A 47 16.30 10.49 19.66
C LEU A 47 17.69 10.92 19.20
N VAL A 48 18.04 10.63 17.94
CA VAL A 48 19.34 11.04 17.36
C VAL A 48 19.50 12.54 17.43
N SER A 49 18.47 13.31 17.07
CA SER A 49 18.51 14.78 17.11
C SER A 49 18.77 15.31 18.53
N ARG A 50 18.13 14.71 19.56
CA ARG A 50 18.38 15.06 20.96
C ARG A 50 19.79 14.72 21.43
N LEU A 51 20.32 13.55 21.03
CA LEU A 51 21.68 13.14 21.38
C LEU A 51 22.70 14.12 20.79
N LEU A 52 22.54 14.47 19.51
CA LEU A 52 23.40 15.45 18.86
C LEU A 52 23.30 16.83 19.51
N GLY A 53 22.09 17.29 19.83
CA GLY A 53 21.90 18.56 20.54
C GLY A 53 22.54 18.58 21.93
N GLY A 54 22.48 17.46 22.66
CA GLY A 54 23.11 17.33 23.96
C GLY A 54 24.65 17.24 23.93
N LEU A 55 25.25 16.92 22.78
CA LEU A 55 26.71 16.91 22.60
C LEU A 55 27.28 18.29 22.26
N VAL A 56 26.43 19.24 21.85
CA VAL A 56 26.81 20.59 21.40
C VAL A 56 26.65 21.64 22.51
N LEU A 57 25.83 21.37 23.52
CA LEU A 57 25.68 22.17 24.75
C LEU A 57 26.76 21.81 25.78
#